data_AF-A0AAW1DSX3-F1
#
_entry.id   AF-A0AAW1DSX3-F1
#
_cell.length_a   1.000
_cell.length_b   1.000
_cell.length_c   1.000
_cell.angle_alpha   90.00
_cell.angle_beta   90.00
_cell.angle_gamma   90.00
#
_symmetry.space_group_name_H-M   'P 1'
#
loop_
_entity.id
_entity.type
_entity.pdbx_description
1 polymer ?
#
loop_
_entity_poly.entity_id
_entity_poly.type
_entity_poly.pdbx_seq_one_letter_code
_entity_poly.pdbx_strand_id
1 'polypeptide(L)'
;MAQEGPRSNEFLLHTGLYMDVLGELSHLSLQFQKDSVSLPTAVEAIETSKEVLKDMTRGDGPKLRAVKVECKCGSYRGVELSDTYADAEERLKSSREPLIHDIVACLDERFQTDTILMAMCKLDPKHWPEDLTEYGNEEVLLLLEHFMEILKKKWLRLIF
;
A
#
# COMPACT_ATOMS: atom_id res chain seq x y z
N MET A 1 1.05 -25.43 -36.06
CA MET A 1 1.36 -25.12 -34.65
C MET A 1 2.11 -23.79 -34.66
N ALA A 2 1.42 -22.68 -34.44
CA ALA A 2 2.07 -21.38 -34.39
C ALA A 2 2.88 -21.29 -33.09
N GLN A 3 4.18 -21.09 -33.19
CA GLN A 3 5.01 -20.69 -32.05
C GLN A 3 4.45 -19.36 -31.53
N GLU A 4 4.02 -19.32 -30.27
CA GLU A 4 3.72 -18.06 -29.59
C GLU A 4 4.99 -17.21 -29.61
N GLY A 5 4.98 -16.15 -30.42
CA GLY A 5 6.05 -15.16 -30.44
C GLY A 5 6.18 -14.47 -29.07
N PRO A 6 7.30 -13.79 -28.81
CA PRO A 6 7.51 -13.08 -27.55
C PRO A 6 6.38 -12.08 -27.29
N ARG A 7 5.69 -12.25 -26.15
CA ARG A 7 4.54 -11.42 -25.71
C ARG A 7 5.02 -10.07 -25.18
N SER A 8 5.55 -9.26 -26.09
CA SER A 8 6.28 -8.04 -25.79
C SER A 8 5.37 -6.96 -25.20
N ASN A 9 4.16 -6.77 -25.73
CA ASN A 9 3.17 -5.85 -25.18
C ASN A 9 2.76 -6.26 -23.77
N GLU A 10 2.46 -7.54 -23.56
CA GLU A 10 2.04 -8.04 -22.25
C GLU A 10 3.11 -7.80 -21.18
N PHE A 11 4.37 -8.11 -21.50
CA PHE A 11 5.50 -7.86 -20.62
C PHE A 11 5.64 -6.36 -20.28
N LEU A 12 5.58 -5.50 -21.29
CA LEU A 12 5.72 -4.06 -21.10
C LEU A 12 4.59 -3.49 -20.25
N LEU A 13 3.35 -3.90 -20.50
CA LEU A 13 2.19 -3.46 -19.72
C LEU A 13 2.28 -3.88 -18.25
N HIS A 14 2.67 -5.13 -17.96
CA HIS A 14 2.89 -5.56 -16.58
C HIS A 14 4.06 -4.81 -15.94
N THR A 15 5.14 -4.57 -16.69
CA THR A 15 6.27 -3.75 -16.20
C THR A 15 5.83 -2.34 -15.84
N GLY A 16 4.98 -1.71 -16.66
CA GLY A 16 4.39 -0.40 -16.37
C GLY A 16 3.60 -0.41 -15.06
N LEU A 17 2.74 -1.40 -14.86
CA LEU A 17 1.99 -1.59 -13.61
C LEU A 17 2.91 -1.79 -12.40
N TYR A 18 3.91 -2.68 -12.52
CA TYR A 18 4.86 -2.94 -11.44
C TYR A 18 5.68 -1.72 -11.07
N MET A 19 6.04 -0.87 -12.04
CA MET A 19 6.74 0.38 -11.77
C MET A 19 5.88 1.38 -10.99
N ASP A 20 4.56 1.44 -11.26
CA ASP A 20 3.64 2.27 -10.48
C ASP A 20 3.49 1.74 -9.04
N VAL A 21 3.30 0.42 -8.89
CA VAL A 21 3.24 -0.27 -7.59
C VAL A 21 4.51 -0.05 -6.79
N LEU A 22 5.69 -0.27 -7.39
CA LEU A 22 6.98 -0.06 -6.74
C LEU A 22 7.18 1.41 -6.34
N GLY A 23 6.64 2.34 -7.13
CA GLY A 23 6.63 3.76 -6.78
C GLY A 23 5.91 4.01 -5.46
N GLU A 24 4.72 3.45 -5.29
CA GLU A 24 3.93 3.59 -4.06
C GLU A 24 4.60 2.89 -2.87
N LEU A 25 5.09 1.65 -3.04
CA LEU A 25 5.79 0.94 -1.98
C LEU A 25 7.10 1.64 -1.56
N SER A 26 7.80 2.25 -2.52
CA SER A 26 8.97 3.08 -2.23
C SER A 26 8.59 4.33 -1.46
N HIS A 27 7.47 4.97 -1.80
CA HIS A 27 6.93 6.11 -1.06
C HIS A 27 6.64 5.72 0.40
N LEU A 28 5.92 4.62 0.62
CA LEU A 28 5.65 4.09 1.96
C LEU A 28 6.94 3.81 2.74
N SER A 29 7.94 3.20 2.09
CA SER A 29 9.24 2.95 2.72
C SER A 29 9.93 4.25 3.15
N LEU A 30 9.88 5.29 2.32
CA LEU A 30 10.44 6.60 2.66
C LEU A 30 9.68 7.27 3.80
N GLN A 31 8.36 7.07 3.91
CA GLN A 31 7.59 7.56 5.06
C GLN A 31 8.14 6.97 6.36
N PHE A 32 8.40 5.66 6.42
CA PHE A 32 8.94 4.99 7.60
C PHE A 32 10.38 5.36 7.95
N GLN A 33 11.15 5.89 6.98
CA GLN A 33 12.54 6.28 7.19
C GLN A 33 12.71 7.70 7.74
N LYS A 34 11.62 8.47 7.91
CA LYS A 34 11.72 9.84 8.45
C LYS A 34 12.14 9.80 9.93
N ASP A 35 12.98 10.74 10.33
CA ASP A 35 13.48 10.83 11.72
C ASP A 35 12.39 11.07 12.77
N SER A 36 11.22 11.57 12.34
CA SER A 36 10.11 11.95 13.22
C SER A 36 8.84 11.10 13.00
N VAL A 37 8.96 9.85 12.56
CA VAL A 37 7.78 8.98 12.39
C VAL A 37 7.18 8.62 13.74
N SER A 38 5.95 9.08 13.96
CA SER A 38 5.11 8.59 15.03
C SER A 38 4.35 7.34 14.55
N LEU A 39 3.94 6.47 15.49
CA LEU A 39 3.09 5.33 15.17
C LEU A 39 1.79 5.74 14.44
N PRO A 40 1.07 6.82 14.84
CA PRO A 40 -0.08 7.31 14.11
C PRO A 40 0.22 7.65 12.65
N THR A 41 1.30 8.38 12.39
CA THR A 41 1.70 8.75 11.02
C THR A 41 2.13 7.53 10.21
N ALA A 42 2.72 6.50 10.83
CA ALA A 42 3.03 5.25 10.16
C ALA A 42 1.77 4.49 9.74
N VAL A 43 0.77 4.39 10.62
CA VAL A 43 -0.53 3.75 10.33
C VAL A 43 -1.26 4.49 9.22
N GLU A 44 -1.35 5.81 9.32
CA GLU A 44 -1.95 6.65 8.27
C GLU A 44 -1.26 6.45 6.91
N ALA A 45 0.07 6.40 6.88
CA ALA A 45 0.83 6.16 5.65
C ALA A 45 0.51 4.77 5.04
N ILE A 46 0.37 3.73 5.87
CA ILE A 46 -0.02 2.38 5.40
C ILE A 46 -1.41 2.40 4.78
N GLU A 47 -2.40 2.96 5.49
CA GLU A 47 -3.78 3.03 4.98
C GLU A 47 -3.86 3.82 3.66
N THR A 48 -3.21 4.98 3.63
CA THR A 48 -3.12 5.81 2.41
C THR A 48 -2.51 5.03 1.25
N SER A 49 -1.38 4.33 1.47
CA SER A 49 -0.75 3.52 0.42
C SER A 49 -1.62 2.36 -0.04
N LYS A 50 -2.37 1.72 0.86
CA LYS A 50 -3.34 0.67 0.49
C LYS A 50 -4.46 1.21 -0.40
N GLU A 51 -4.97 2.40 -0.10
CA GLU A 51 -5.97 3.07 -0.95
C GLU A 51 -5.41 3.40 -2.33
N VAL A 52 -4.21 3.98 -2.40
CA VAL A 52 -3.55 4.28 -3.68
C VAL A 52 -3.34 3.01 -4.52
N LEU A 53 -2.89 1.91 -3.91
CA LEU A 53 -2.76 0.62 -4.58
C LEU A 53 -4.11 0.11 -5.08
N LYS A 54 -5.17 0.16 -4.26
CA LYS A 54 -6.54 -0.23 -4.66
C LYS A 54 -7.04 0.61 -5.83
N ASP A 55 -6.73 1.90 -5.88
CA ASP A 55 -7.11 2.77 -7.01
C ASP A 55 -6.43 2.35 -8.32
N MET A 56 -5.25 1.73 -8.27
CA MET A 56 -4.60 1.16 -9.45
C MET A 56 -5.37 -0.01 -10.07
N THR A 57 -6.35 -0.61 -9.36
CA THR A 57 -7.27 -1.59 -9.98
C THR A 57 -8.18 -0.94 -11.03
N ARG A 58 -8.56 0.32 -10.81
CA ARG A 58 -9.53 1.06 -11.64
C ARG A 58 -8.86 2.04 -12.60
N GLY A 59 -7.72 2.59 -12.21
CA GLY A 59 -7.00 3.64 -12.96
C GLY A 59 -5.64 3.19 -13.49
N ASP A 60 -5.14 3.87 -14.52
CA ASP A 60 -3.75 3.72 -14.96
C ASP A 60 -2.86 4.73 -14.23
N GLY A 61 -1.87 4.21 -13.52
CA GLY A 61 -0.78 5.02 -12.96
C GLY A 61 0.08 5.67 -14.04
N PRO A 62 0.95 6.62 -13.67
CA PRO A 62 1.74 7.40 -14.62
C PRO A 62 2.62 6.55 -15.55
N LYS A 63 3.26 5.49 -15.02
CA LYS A 63 4.18 4.65 -15.79
C LYS A 63 3.42 3.75 -16.74
N LEU A 64 2.37 3.09 -16.26
CA LEU A 64 1.55 2.27 -17.14
C LEU A 64 0.88 3.09 -18.24
N ARG A 65 0.41 4.31 -17.93
CA ARG A 65 -0.16 5.21 -18.94
C ARG A 65 0.86 5.54 -20.04
N ALA A 66 2.09 5.85 -19.66
CA ALA A 66 3.16 6.11 -20.63
C ALA A 66 3.45 4.89 -21.51
N VAL A 67 3.57 3.70 -20.91
CA VAL A 67 3.80 2.45 -21.65
C VAL A 67 2.64 2.16 -22.60
N LYS A 68 1.38 2.31 -22.17
CA LYS A 68 0.21 2.10 -23.03
C LYS A 68 0.20 3.01 -24.25
N VAL A 69 0.61 4.27 -24.10
CA VAL A 69 0.68 5.22 -25.22
C VAL A 69 1.68 4.74 -26.27
N GLU A 70 2.89 4.35 -25.86
CA GLU A 70 3.90 3.83 -26.78
C GLU A 70 3.45 2.51 -27.43
N CYS A 71 3.03 1.54 -26.62
CA CYS A 71 2.62 0.21 -27.12
C CYS A 71 1.46 0.29 -28.12
N LYS A 72 0.51 1.22 -27.95
CA LYS A 72 -0.58 1.47 -28.92
C LYS A 72 -0.06 1.90 -30.30
N CYS A 73 1.11 2.53 -30.37
CA CYS A 73 1.76 2.91 -31.62
C CYS A 73 2.53 1.75 -32.27
N GLY A 74 2.47 0.53 -31.72
CA GLY A 74 3.14 -0.65 -32.26
C GLY A 74 4.65 -0.69 -32.03
N SER A 75 5.19 0.25 -31.25
CA SER A 75 6.61 0.28 -30.89
C SER A 75 6.80 0.76 -29.45
N TYR A 76 7.89 0.34 -28.82
CA TYR A 76 8.29 0.84 -27.52
C TYR A 76 9.76 1.25 -27.58
N ARG A 77 10.06 2.52 -27.28
CA ARG A 77 11.42 3.08 -27.38
C ARG A 77 12.13 2.77 -28.71
N GLY A 78 11.38 2.78 -29.82
CA GLY A 78 11.90 2.52 -31.17
C GLY A 78 12.07 1.05 -31.54
N VAL A 79 11.64 0.11 -30.69
CA VAL A 79 11.59 -1.33 -31.01
C VAL A 79 10.17 -1.71 -31.39
N GLU A 80 9.99 -2.35 -32.55
CA GLU A 80 8.68 -2.84 -33.01
C GLU A 80 8.18 -3.99 -32.13
N LEU A 81 6.88 -3.97 -31.83
CA LEU A 81 6.23 -4.99 -31.01
C LEU A 81 5.51 -6.00 -31.90
N SER A 82 5.74 -7.28 -31.62
CA SER A 82 5.28 -8.38 -32.48
C SER A 82 3.88 -8.92 -32.15
N ASP A 83 3.34 -8.62 -30.97
CA ASP A 83 2.06 -9.13 -30.48
C ASP A 83 0.93 -8.08 -30.51
N THR A 84 -0.33 -8.54 -30.50
CA THR A 84 -1.50 -7.66 -30.54
C THR A 84 -1.68 -6.91 -29.22
N TYR A 85 -1.64 -5.57 -29.26
CA TYR A 85 -1.86 -4.72 -28.08
C TYR A 85 -3.20 -5.01 -27.38
N ALA A 86 -4.28 -5.22 -28.13
CA ALA A 86 -5.62 -5.43 -27.59
C ALA A 86 -5.68 -6.66 -26.66
N ASP A 87 -5.13 -7.79 -27.10
CA ASP A 87 -5.12 -9.03 -26.31
C ASP A 87 -4.27 -8.88 -25.05
N ALA A 88 -3.13 -8.18 -25.16
CA ALA A 88 -2.26 -7.89 -24.02
C ALA A 88 -2.93 -6.96 -22.99
N GLU A 89 -3.68 -5.95 -23.46
CA GLU A 89 -4.43 -5.04 -22.60
C GLU A 89 -5.59 -5.75 -21.88
N GLU A 90 -6.29 -6.67 -22.54
CA GLU A 90 -7.34 -7.48 -21.92
C GLU A 90 -6.79 -8.42 -20.83
N ARG A 91 -5.65 -9.06 -21.10
CA ARG A 91 -4.97 -9.90 -20.10
C ARG A 91 -4.52 -9.08 -18.89
N LEU A 92 -3.97 -7.89 -19.10
CA LEU A 92 -3.61 -6.98 -18.00
C LEU A 92 -4.85 -6.59 -17.17
N LYS A 93 -5.98 -6.25 -17.82
CA LYS A 93 -7.21 -5.91 -17.10
C LYS A 93 -7.67 -7.05 -16.20
N SER A 94 -7.58 -8.28 -16.69
CA SER A 94 -7.96 -9.48 -15.95
C SER A 94 -7.00 -9.83 -14.81
N SER A 95 -5.69 -9.58 -14.95
CA SER A 95 -4.67 -9.93 -13.94
C SER A 95 -4.44 -8.84 -12.89
N ARG A 96 -4.84 -7.60 -13.18
CA ARG A 96 -4.54 -6.44 -12.34
C ARG A 96 -5.18 -6.50 -10.95
N GLU A 97 -6.47 -6.79 -10.87
CA GLU A 97 -7.19 -6.83 -9.60
C GLU A 97 -6.62 -7.88 -8.62
N PRO A 98 -6.44 -9.16 -9.01
CA PRO A 98 -5.85 -10.15 -8.12
C PRO A 98 -4.42 -9.80 -7.70
N LEU A 99 -3.61 -9.26 -8.62
CA LEU A 99 -2.23 -8.85 -8.33
C LEU A 99 -2.18 -7.74 -7.26
N ILE A 100 -3.00 -6.71 -7.39
CA ILE A 100 -3.07 -5.62 -6.41
C ILE A 100 -3.63 -6.14 -5.08
N HIS A 101 -4.65 -6.99 -5.13
CA HIS A 101 -5.22 -7.61 -3.94
C HIS A 101 -4.15 -8.35 -3.13
N ASP A 102 -3.32 -9.18 -3.78
CA ASP A 102 -2.27 -9.95 -3.10
C ASP A 102 -1.24 -9.04 -2.42
N ILE A 103 -0.87 -7.93 -3.07
CA ILE A 103 0.06 -6.95 -2.48
C ILE A 103 -0.56 -6.28 -1.24
N VAL A 104 -1.83 -5.87 -1.33
CA VAL A 104 -2.54 -5.27 -0.19
C VAL A 104 -2.68 -6.27 0.95
N ALA A 105 -3.00 -7.53 0.64
CA ALA A 105 -3.06 -8.59 1.65
C ALA A 105 -1.71 -8.80 2.35
N CYS A 106 -0.59 -8.75 1.62
CA CYS A 106 0.74 -8.78 2.23
C CYS A 106 1.01 -7.57 3.14
N LEU A 107 0.52 -6.38 2.79
CA LEU A 107 0.63 -5.21 3.66
C LEU A 107 -0.21 -5.38 4.93
N ASP A 108 -1.43 -5.89 4.81
CA ASP A 108 -2.32 -6.15 5.95
C ASP A 108 -1.76 -7.25 6.87
N GLU A 109 -1.16 -8.30 6.32
CA GLU A 109 -0.49 -9.34 7.11
C GLU A 109 0.73 -8.79 7.85
N ARG A 110 1.57 -8.00 7.15
CA ARG A 110 2.82 -7.51 7.70
C ARG A 110 2.64 -6.39 8.71
N PHE A 111 1.66 -5.52 8.48
CA PHE A 111 1.39 -4.35 9.30
C PHE A 111 0.06 -4.46 10.03
N GLN A 112 -0.37 -5.68 10.32
CA GLN A 112 -1.62 -5.99 11.00
C GLN A 112 -1.76 -5.06 12.21
N THR A 113 -2.68 -4.10 12.09
CA THR A 113 -2.81 -3.05 13.08
C THR A 113 -3.52 -3.61 14.30
N ASP A 114 -2.76 -3.75 15.37
CA ASP A 114 -3.28 -4.06 16.70
C ASP A 114 -4.29 -2.96 17.12
N THR A 115 -5.35 -3.34 17.84
CA THR A 115 -6.31 -2.41 18.43
C THR A 115 -5.60 -1.38 19.32
N ILE A 116 -4.46 -1.75 19.93
CA ILE A 116 -3.60 -0.84 20.67
C ILE A 116 -2.98 0.24 19.78
N LEU A 117 -2.49 -0.11 18.59
CA LEU A 117 -1.90 0.85 17.65
C LEU A 117 -2.95 1.82 17.10
N MET A 118 -4.16 1.31 16.81
CA MET A 118 -5.29 2.13 16.41
C MET A 118 -5.71 3.09 17.52
N ALA A 119 -5.72 2.64 18.78
CA ALA A 119 -5.97 3.49 19.94
C ALA A 119 -4.91 4.60 20.11
N MET A 120 -3.63 4.30 19.84
CA MET A 120 -2.57 5.32 19.86
C MET A 120 -2.79 6.41 18.80
N CYS A 121 -3.44 6.12 17.68
CA CYS A 121 -3.74 7.11 16.64
C CYS A 121 -4.70 8.20 17.14
N LYS A 122 -5.61 7.86 18.06
CA LYS A 122 -6.56 8.81 18.67
C LYS A 122 -5.89 9.84 19.59
N LEU A 123 -4.67 9.54 20.05
CA LEU A 123 -3.87 10.47 20.85
C LEU A 123 -3.21 11.57 20.01
N ASP A 124 -3.25 11.50 18.68
CA ASP A 124 -2.73 12.57 17.83
C ASP A 124 -3.73 13.75 17.77
N PRO A 125 -3.38 14.93 18.31
CA PRO A 125 -4.27 16.10 18.34
C PRO A 125 -4.70 16.60 16.96
N LYS A 126 -3.99 16.22 15.89
CA LYS A 126 -4.37 16.59 14.51
C LYS A 126 -5.72 16.02 14.08
N HIS A 127 -6.17 14.93 14.72
CA HIS A 127 -7.37 14.20 14.36
C HIS A 127 -8.52 14.42 15.36
N TRP A 128 -8.41 15.41 16.23
CA TRP A 128 -9.38 15.66 17.28
C TRP A 128 -10.62 16.38 16.73
N PRO A 129 -11.84 15.91 17.04
CA PRO A 129 -13.07 16.63 16.73
C PRO A 129 -13.20 17.91 17.58
N GLU A 130 -14.08 18.81 17.17
CA GLU A 130 -14.36 20.05 17.92
C GLU A 130 -14.98 19.78 19.30
N ASP A 131 -15.74 18.68 19.44
CA ASP A 131 -16.30 18.21 20.71
C ASP A 131 -15.52 17.00 21.23
N LEU A 132 -14.89 17.16 22.39
CA LEU A 132 -14.04 16.16 23.04
C LEU A 132 -14.70 15.45 24.21
N THR A 133 -15.97 15.74 24.52
CA THR A 133 -16.61 15.32 25.78
C THR A 133 -16.54 13.81 26.03
N GLU A 134 -16.52 12.99 24.97
CA GLU A 134 -16.38 11.53 25.05
C GLU A 134 -15.31 10.95 24.08
N TYR A 135 -14.58 11.79 23.35
CA TYR A 135 -13.66 11.34 22.31
C TYR A 135 -12.40 10.70 22.89
N GLY A 136 -12.11 9.46 22.49
CA GLY A 136 -10.87 8.76 22.86
C GLY A 136 -10.89 8.13 24.25
N ASN A 137 -12.00 8.18 24.99
CA ASN A 137 -12.08 7.63 26.35
C ASN A 137 -11.84 6.11 26.36
N GLU A 138 -12.46 5.37 25.43
CA GLU A 138 -12.28 3.92 25.31
C GLU A 138 -10.85 3.56 24.88
N GLU A 139 -10.27 4.32 23.96
CA GLU A 139 -8.91 4.12 23.49
C GLU A 139 -7.87 4.44 24.57
N VAL A 140 -8.08 5.51 25.36
CA VAL A 140 -7.24 5.82 26.52
C VAL A 140 -7.33 4.70 27.56
N LEU A 141 -8.53 4.18 27.85
CA LEU A 141 -8.70 3.05 28.77
C LEU A 141 -7.99 1.78 28.26
N LEU A 142 -8.14 1.46 26.98
CA LEU A 142 -7.48 0.32 26.34
C LEU A 142 -5.95 0.44 26.42
N LEU A 143 -5.41 1.64 26.16
CA LEU A 143 -3.98 1.91 26.29
C LEU A 143 -3.51 1.80 27.73
N LEU A 144 -4.28 2.32 28.69
CA LEU A 144 -3.98 2.20 30.12
C LEU A 144 -3.96 0.74 30.55
N GLU A 145 -4.95 -0.07 30.18
CA GLU A 145 -4.98 -1.50 30.48
C GLU A 145 -3.76 -2.23 29.91
N HIS A 146 -3.44 -1.98 28.64
CA HIS A 146 -2.28 -2.57 27.98
C HIS A 146 -0.96 -2.22 28.68
N PHE A 147 -0.72 -0.93 28.96
CA PHE A 147 0.52 -0.50 29.60
C PHE A 147 0.58 -0.83 31.10
N MET A 148 -0.56 -0.91 31.80
CA MET A 148 -0.58 -1.33 33.20
C MET A 148 -0.04 -2.75 33.38
N GLU A 149 -0.37 -3.68 32.50
CA GLU A 149 0.16 -5.05 32.58
C GLU A 149 1.68 -5.10 32.36
N ILE A 150 2.21 -4.21 31.51
CA ILE A 150 3.65 -4.03 31.31
C ILE A 150 4.31 -3.41 32.55
N LEU A 151 3.69 -2.39 33.13
CA LEU A 151 4.18 -1.68 34.31
C LEU A 151 4.19 -2.59 35.54
N LYS A 152 3.14 -3.36 35.79
CA LYS A 152 3.09 -4.35 36.88
C LYS A 152 4.20 -5.38 36.75
N LYS A 153 4.46 -5.90 35.55
CA LYS A 153 5.56 -6.84 35.28
C LYS A 153 6.95 -6.25 35.54
N LYS A 154 7.17 -4.96 35.24
CA LYS A 154 8.44 -4.26 35.51
C LYS A 154 8.61 -3.92 36.99
N TRP A 155 7.55 -3.50 37.66
CA TRP A 155 7.59 -3.20 39.10
C TRP A 155 7.85 -4.45 39.94
N LEU A 156 7.33 -5.61 39.56
CA LEU A 156 7.64 -6.90 40.21
C LEU A 156 9.12 -7.31 40.08
N ARG A 157 9.83 -6.89 39.03
CA ARG A 157 11.28 -7.15 38.86
C ARG A 157 12.20 -6.16 39.58
N LEU A 158 11.64 -5.09 40.14
CA LEU A 158 12.36 -4.11 40.96
C LEU A 158 12.21 -4.39 42.47
N ILE A 159 11.28 -5.27 42.84
CA ILE A 159 10.94 -5.61 44.23
C ILE A 159 11.43 -7.03 44.60
N PHE A 160 11.75 -7.88 43.62
CA PHE A 160 12.41 -9.17 43.77
C PHE A 160 13.72 -9.18 42.99
#